data_AF-A0A4T2H0C2-F1
#
_entry.id   AF-A0A4T2H0C2-F1
#
_cell.length_a   1.000
_cell.length_b   1.000
_cell.length_c   1.000
_cell.angle_alpha   90.00
_cell.angle_beta   90.00
_cell.angle_gamma   90.00
#
_symmetry.space_group_name_H-M   'P 1'
#
loop_
_entity.id
_entity.type
_entity.pdbx_description
1 polymer ?
#
loop_
_entity_poly.entity_id
_entity_poly.type
_entity_poly.pdbx_seq_one_letter_code
_entity_poly.pdbx_strand_id
1 'polypeptide(L)'
;MKTILRYSWYQEKYNLYRSVNGFFYYLRKLPLVGKSIPESIFKSYSFKSGLFLVLHILSIPSRFLVKGIWLLFHFYHASFWMNMLVNGELTFWKILPNTWLLGFMFWLLFVGLSYRLGKSLDPVISKADREFMQNFSLSQSSFLQSQLFIEPILTTIYYLPALTIFCMITKEWLVFPIGLMTVLAGHLAGHALNRLLFERRIFSRRNLWHSWLWLMIIFVLYVLAIVFRNKLSLGMLVPILLIQPLLIWWGYSYLKQQTNHLDYLSYCMDESLQMDKKIFEMTKGNEYTRQGLQMQAELSTEKGKDLSHLSGMTYLNALLFDRYKKILYKKVRNWVLAVGVILAALEGIRYFLEPFTFTEAYLLQFLPLSFMIMYVASSGKVVAQMVFVNCDISMLHYPFYREAKTIIAGFNYRFLQTCKLNLIFATSLFLAIMVLGRFAFSLETILLTALLLLSLTALFSFHDLFIYYILQPFTNDMDVVNPVYKFLSGALYWVAYLNTRINVGSHTYILLVSLAMIAYVSIGYWILLKKAPQTFRLKA
;
A
#
# COMPACT_ATOMS: atom_id res chain seq x y z
N MET A 1 -5.05 -8.02 39.99
CA MET A 1 -3.70 -8.30 39.42
C MET A 1 -3.57 -9.72 38.87
N LYS A 2 -3.88 -10.78 39.64
CA LYS A 2 -3.79 -12.19 39.18
C LYS A 2 -4.62 -12.49 37.91
N THR A 3 -5.86 -12.01 37.82
CA THR A 3 -6.74 -12.20 36.65
C THR A 3 -6.21 -11.52 35.39
N ILE A 4 -5.72 -10.29 35.57
CA ILE A 4 -5.19 -9.43 34.50
C ILE A 4 -3.94 -10.06 33.86
N LEU A 5 -2.98 -10.50 34.68
CA LEU A 5 -1.79 -11.21 34.20
C LEU A 5 -2.14 -12.51 33.44
N ARG A 6 -3.17 -13.24 33.92
CA ARG A 6 -3.64 -14.47 33.29
C ARG A 6 -4.18 -14.21 31.88
N TYR A 7 -4.87 -13.09 31.67
CA TYR A 7 -5.38 -12.71 30.35
C TYR A 7 -4.26 -12.35 29.37
N SER A 8 -3.23 -11.62 29.82
CA SER A 8 -2.04 -11.36 29.00
C SER A 8 -1.38 -12.68 28.55
N TRP A 9 -1.24 -13.65 29.46
CA TRP A 9 -0.66 -14.97 29.13
C TRP A 9 -1.53 -15.75 28.13
N TYR A 10 -2.85 -15.74 28.29
CA TYR A 10 -3.76 -16.40 27.36
C TYR A 10 -3.74 -15.78 25.97
N GLN A 11 -3.62 -14.46 25.88
CA GLN A 11 -3.50 -13.76 24.61
C GLN A 11 -2.22 -14.14 23.88
N GLU A 12 -1.07 -14.23 24.56
CA GLU A 12 0.18 -14.69 23.95
C GLU A 12 0.07 -16.12 23.45
N LYS A 13 -0.53 -17.01 24.24
CA LYS A 13 -0.77 -18.41 23.85
C LYS A 13 -1.67 -18.49 22.62
N TYR A 14 -2.74 -17.72 22.59
CA TYR A 14 -3.66 -17.66 21.45
C TYR A 14 -2.97 -17.15 20.18
N ASN A 15 -2.24 -16.04 20.26
CA ASN A 15 -1.56 -15.44 19.11
C ASN A 15 -0.55 -16.41 18.50
N LEU A 16 0.21 -17.12 19.34
CA LEU A 16 1.18 -18.10 18.88
C LEU A 16 0.49 -19.32 18.24
N TYR A 17 -0.57 -19.85 18.86
CA TYR A 17 -1.34 -20.96 18.28
C TYR A 17 -1.98 -20.58 16.94
N ARG A 18 -2.52 -19.37 16.83
CA ARG A 18 -3.05 -18.82 15.58
C ARG A 18 -1.95 -18.72 14.52
N SER A 19 -0.75 -18.27 14.90
CA SER A 19 0.39 -18.13 14.00
C SER A 19 0.92 -19.49 13.53
N VAL A 20 1.07 -20.47 14.43
CA VAL A 20 1.48 -21.84 14.12
C VAL A 20 0.46 -22.53 13.21
N ASN A 21 -0.84 -22.40 13.52
CA ASN A 21 -1.89 -22.94 12.66
C ASN A 21 -1.88 -22.27 11.29
N GLY A 22 -1.71 -20.94 11.23
CA GLY A 22 -1.60 -20.21 9.98
C GLY A 22 -0.41 -20.67 9.14
N PHE A 23 0.75 -20.85 9.77
CA PHE A 23 1.95 -21.39 9.12
C PHE A 23 1.69 -22.77 8.51
N PHE A 24 1.18 -23.73 9.29
CA PHE A 24 0.87 -25.06 8.77
C PHE A 24 -0.23 -25.05 7.70
N TYR A 25 -1.21 -24.15 7.81
CA TYR A 25 -2.25 -23.98 6.80
C TYR A 25 -1.66 -23.57 5.44
N TYR A 26 -0.75 -22.58 5.42
CA TYR A 26 -0.11 -22.16 4.18
C TYR A 26 0.89 -23.19 3.66
N LEU A 27 1.65 -23.83 4.54
CA LEU A 27 2.64 -24.83 4.15
C LEU A 27 1.98 -26.07 3.52
N ARG A 28 0.77 -26.43 3.98
CA ARG A 28 -0.06 -27.47 3.38
C ARG A 28 -0.58 -27.15 1.97
N LYS A 29 -0.62 -25.88 1.58
CA LYS A 29 -1.02 -25.47 0.22
C LYS A 29 0.10 -25.53 -0.79
N LEU A 30 1.35 -25.77 -0.37
CA LEU A 30 2.47 -25.90 -1.29
C LEU A 30 2.42 -27.26 -2.01
N PRO A 31 2.58 -27.30 -3.35
CA PRO A 31 2.34 -28.49 -4.16
C PRO A 31 3.28 -29.68 -3.85
N LEU A 32 4.47 -29.43 -3.32
CA LEU A 32 5.47 -30.45 -2.99
C LEU A 32 5.46 -30.85 -1.51
N VAL A 33 5.45 -29.86 -0.62
CA VAL A 33 5.60 -30.08 0.84
C VAL A 33 4.26 -30.38 1.50
N GLY A 34 3.17 -29.86 0.94
CA GLY A 34 1.88 -29.86 1.63
C GLY A 34 1.24 -31.23 1.80
N LYS A 35 1.55 -32.17 0.90
CA LYS A 35 1.06 -33.55 0.96
C LYS A 35 1.67 -34.37 2.10
N SER A 36 2.85 -33.99 2.60
CA SER A 36 3.56 -34.70 3.68
C SER A 36 3.09 -34.30 5.08
N ILE A 37 2.23 -33.28 5.21
CA ILE A 37 1.81 -32.75 6.51
C ILE A 37 0.39 -33.22 6.83
N PRO A 38 0.22 -34.04 7.89
CA PRO A 38 -1.06 -34.62 8.23
C PRO A 38 -2.00 -33.58 8.85
N GLU A 39 -3.32 -33.78 8.65
CA GLU A 39 -4.36 -32.93 9.25
C GLU A 39 -4.42 -33.01 10.77
N SER A 40 -3.93 -34.12 11.33
CA SER A 40 -3.83 -34.33 12.77
C SER A 40 -2.98 -33.27 13.47
N ILE A 41 -2.09 -32.57 12.76
CA ILE A 41 -1.27 -31.49 13.34
C ILE A 41 -2.13 -30.36 13.93
N PHE A 42 -3.31 -30.10 13.37
CA PHE A 42 -4.23 -29.10 13.90
C PHE A 42 -4.93 -29.58 15.18
N LYS A 43 -5.01 -30.90 15.42
CA LYS A 43 -5.61 -31.48 16.63
C LYS A 43 -4.59 -31.74 17.74
N SER A 44 -3.29 -31.73 17.44
CA SER A 44 -2.23 -32.05 18.41
C SER A 44 -1.95 -30.90 19.39
N TYR A 45 -2.74 -30.83 20.46
CA TYR A 45 -2.59 -29.80 21.50
C TYR A 45 -1.30 -29.93 22.32
N SER A 46 -0.83 -31.15 22.58
CA SER A 46 0.42 -31.40 23.32
C SER A 46 1.63 -30.89 22.54
N PHE A 47 1.72 -31.23 21.26
CA PHE A 47 2.75 -30.71 20.35
C PHE A 47 2.73 -29.19 20.29
N LYS A 48 1.54 -28.58 20.11
CA LYS A 48 1.40 -27.12 20.09
C LYS A 48 1.80 -26.47 21.41
N SER A 49 1.51 -27.11 22.54
CA SER A 49 1.87 -26.59 23.87
C SER A 49 3.39 -26.63 24.08
N GLY A 50 4.06 -27.72 23.69
CA GLY A 50 5.51 -27.82 23.72
C GLY A 50 6.18 -26.82 22.77
N LEU A 51 5.70 -26.76 21.53
CA LEU A 51 6.17 -25.79 20.53
C LEU A 51 5.94 -24.34 20.99
N PHE A 52 4.83 -24.06 21.67
CA PHE A 52 4.58 -22.76 22.29
C PHE A 52 5.63 -22.41 23.31
N LEU A 53 5.97 -23.32 24.23
CA LEU A 53 6.98 -23.04 25.24
C LEU A 53 8.33 -22.72 24.59
N VAL A 54 8.75 -23.53 23.62
CA VAL A 54 10.01 -23.34 22.88
C VAL A 54 10.01 -22.01 22.13
N LEU A 55 9.00 -21.75 21.29
CA LEU A 55 8.91 -20.52 20.50
C LEU A 55 8.75 -19.28 21.38
N HIS A 56 8.03 -19.39 22.49
CA HIS A 56 7.89 -18.30 23.45
C HIS A 56 9.25 -17.94 24.06
N ILE A 57 10.01 -18.93 24.53
CA ILE A 57 11.37 -18.72 25.07
C ILE A 57 12.29 -18.12 24.00
N LEU A 58 12.29 -18.67 22.78
CA LEU A 58 13.08 -18.14 21.66
C LEU A 58 12.64 -16.73 21.25
N SER A 59 11.39 -16.34 21.48
CA SER A 59 10.91 -14.99 21.20
C SER A 59 11.46 -13.96 22.20
N ILE A 60 11.85 -14.35 23.42
CA ILE A 60 12.26 -13.42 24.47
C ILE A 60 13.44 -12.53 24.03
N PRO A 61 14.57 -13.07 23.53
CA PRO A 61 15.67 -12.24 23.02
C PRO A 61 15.23 -11.27 21.92
N SER A 62 14.35 -11.71 21.01
CA SER A 62 13.86 -10.87 19.92
C SER A 62 13.09 -9.65 20.43
N ARG A 63 12.34 -9.77 21.55
CA ARG A 63 11.59 -8.65 22.15
C ARG A 63 12.54 -7.54 22.62
N PHE A 64 13.69 -7.91 23.19
CA PHE A 64 14.73 -6.96 23.58
C PHE A 64 15.47 -6.39 22.36
N LEU A 65 15.87 -7.24 21.42
CA LEU A 65 16.59 -6.83 20.21
C LEU A 65 15.80 -5.80 19.39
N VAL A 66 14.49 -6.01 19.21
CA VAL A 66 13.63 -5.07 18.48
C VAL A 66 13.65 -3.68 19.13
N LYS A 67 13.74 -3.58 20.47
CA LYS A 67 13.84 -2.29 21.16
C LYS A 67 15.19 -1.60 20.90
N GLY A 68 16.26 -2.37 20.85
CA GLY A 68 17.58 -1.89 20.42
C GLY A 68 17.58 -1.37 18.99
N ILE A 69 16.98 -2.12 18.06
CA ILE A 69 16.83 -1.71 16.64
C ILE A 69 16.05 -0.40 16.55
N TRP A 70 14.96 -0.25 17.31
CA TRP A 70 14.20 1.01 17.35
C TRP A 70 15.04 2.19 17.82
N LEU A 71 15.87 2.03 18.84
CA LEU A 71 16.75 3.09 19.33
C LEU A 71 17.83 3.44 18.29
N LEU A 72 18.43 2.41 17.67
CA LEU A 72 19.42 2.56 16.60
C LEU A 72 18.84 3.27 15.37
N PHE A 73 17.61 2.95 14.98
CA PHE A 73 16.92 3.61 13.87
C PHE A 73 16.85 5.13 14.08
N HIS A 74 16.43 5.58 15.27
CA HIS A 74 16.35 7.01 15.58
C HIS A 74 17.72 7.67 15.65
N PHE A 75 18.73 6.93 16.14
CA PHE A 75 20.12 7.39 16.13
C PHE A 75 20.66 7.59 14.70
N TYR A 76 20.53 6.60 13.81
CA TYR A 76 20.98 6.73 12.43
C TYR A 76 20.20 7.80 11.67
N HIS A 77 18.91 7.95 11.95
CA HIS A 77 18.12 9.04 11.39
C HIS A 77 18.62 10.42 11.87
N ALA A 78 19.00 10.57 13.15
CA ALA A 78 19.67 11.78 13.63
C ALA A 78 21.02 12.00 12.95
N SER A 79 21.82 10.94 12.77
CA SER A 79 23.10 10.99 12.07
C SER A 79 22.95 11.50 10.63
N PHE A 80 21.94 11.03 9.90
CA PHE A 80 21.63 11.49 8.56
C PHE A 80 21.38 13.01 8.51
N TRP A 81 20.49 13.51 9.38
CA TRP A 81 20.18 14.94 9.43
C TRP A 81 21.37 15.78 9.87
N MET A 82 22.18 15.28 10.82
CA MET A 82 23.40 15.95 11.24
C MET A 82 24.40 16.09 10.09
N ASN A 83 24.65 15.02 9.32
CA ASN A 83 25.59 15.05 8.20
C ASN A 83 25.10 15.90 7.03
N MET A 84 23.82 15.80 6.69
CA MET A 84 23.22 16.62 5.64
C MET A 84 23.35 18.12 5.97
N LEU A 85 23.05 18.51 7.22
CA LEU A 85 23.00 19.93 7.59
C LEU A 85 24.35 20.55 7.95
N VAL A 86 25.36 19.74 8.31
CA VAL A 86 26.69 20.25 8.66
C VAL A 86 27.65 20.12 7.48
N ASN A 87 27.64 18.98 6.77
CA ASN A 87 28.62 18.66 5.74
C ASN A 87 28.02 18.61 4.31
N GLY A 88 26.70 18.67 4.15
CA GLY A 88 26.05 18.46 2.85
C GLY A 88 26.12 17.01 2.35
N GLU A 89 26.52 16.07 3.21
CA GLU A 89 26.73 14.66 2.85
C GLU A 89 25.49 13.80 3.15
N LEU A 90 25.11 12.94 2.19
CA LEU A 90 24.03 11.98 2.36
C LEU A 90 24.54 10.67 2.98
N THR A 91 25.04 10.74 4.21
CA THR A 91 25.64 9.60 4.92
C THR A 91 25.05 9.39 6.32
N PHE A 92 25.06 8.15 6.79
CA PHE A 92 24.59 7.76 8.13
C PHE A 92 25.76 7.45 9.10
N TRP A 93 26.96 7.28 8.56
CA TRP A 93 28.08 6.63 9.24
C TRP A 93 28.98 7.59 10.02
N LYS A 94 29.00 8.87 9.64
CA LYS A 94 29.84 9.89 10.28
C LYS A 94 29.12 10.45 11.51
N ILE A 95 29.57 10.07 12.69
CA ILE A 95 28.91 10.44 13.95
C ILE A 95 29.45 11.79 14.42
N LEU A 96 28.65 12.84 14.27
CA LEU A 96 28.97 14.20 14.71
C LEU A 96 28.65 14.39 16.22
N PRO A 97 29.23 15.41 16.88
CA PRO A 97 28.83 15.78 18.24
C PRO A 97 27.32 16.01 18.35
N ASN A 98 26.72 15.73 19.51
CA ASN A 98 25.27 15.80 19.78
C ASN A 98 24.36 14.83 19.00
N THR A 99 24.88 14.04 18.06
CA THR A 99 24.07 13.06 17.29
C THR A 99 23.36 12.06 18.21
N TRP A 100 24.03 11.59 19.27
CA TRP A 100 23.45 10.68 20.25
C TRP A 100 22.27 11.30 21.01
N LEU A 101 22.44 12.54 21.49
CA LEU A 101 21.38 13.27 22.20
C LEU A 101 20.19 13.56 21.29
N LEU A 102 20.45 14.01 20.05
CA LEU A 102 19.41 14.23 19.04
C LEU A 102 18.67 12.94 18.72
N GLY A 103 19.39 11.83 18.55
CA GLY A 103 18.81 10.49 18.32
C GLY A 103 17.93 10.03 19.48
N PHE A 104 18.35 10.28 20.73
CA PHE A 104 17.52 10.00 21.90
C PHE A 104 16.27 10.88 21.94
N MET A 105 16.37 12.17 21.61
CA MET A 105 15.19 13.05 21.52
C MET A 105 14.23 12.60 20.41
N PHE A 106 14.74 12.18 19.26
CA PHE A 106 13.92 11.60 18.19
C PHE A 106 13.16 10.37 18.68
N TRP A 107 13.85 9.49 19.41
CA TRP A 107 13.22 8.33 20.04
C TRP A 107 12.16 8.76 21.07
N LEU A 108 12.41 9.77 21.91
CA LEU A 108 11.44 10.29 22.87
C LEU A 108 10.19 10.86 22.19
N LEU A 109 10.37 11.70 21.17
CA LEU A 109 9.27 12.31 20.41
C LEU A 109 8.44 11.24 19.70
N PHE A 110 9.10 10.27 19.07
CA PHE A 110 8.40 9.24 18.34
C PHE A 110 7.78 8.18 19.26
N VAL A 111 8.57 7.52 20.10
CA VAL A 111 8.08 6.43 20.96
C VAL A 111 7.19 6.98 22.07
N GLY A 112 7.60 8.05 22.76
CA GLY A 112 6.86 8.65 23.86
C GLY A 112 5.60 9.39 23.40
N LEU A 113 5.75 10.42 22.56
CA LEU A 113 4.64 11.30 22.20
C LEU A 113 3.80 10.80 21.03
N SER A 114 4.42 10.36 19.93
CA SER A 114 3.67 9.90 18.76
C SER A 114 3.01 8.54 19.01
N TYR A 115 3.82 7.54 19.34
CA TYR A 115 3.37 6.18 19.44
C TYR A 115 2.64 5.90 20.76
N ARG A 116 3.22 6.20 21.93
CA ARG A 116 2.59 5.85 23.21
C ARG A 116 1.45 6.80 23.56
N LEU A 117 1.72 8.10 23.64
CA LEU A 117 0.70 9.09 23.97
C LEU A 117 -0.35 9.21 22.86
N GLY A 118 0.08 9.45 21.61
CA GLY A 118 -0.82 9.65 20.47
C GLY A 118 -1.73 8.45 20.17
N LYS A 119 -1.23 7.22 20.22
CA LYS A 119 -2.06 6.03 20.03
C LYS A 119 -3.07 5.84 21.17
N SER A 120 -2.69 6.14 22.41
CA SER A 120 -3.59 6.03 23.57
C SER A 120 -4.73 7.07 23.56
N LEU A 121 -4.60 8.13 22.76
CA LEU A 121 -5.68 9.09 22.48
C LEU A 121 -6.70 8.59 21.45
N ASP A 122 -6.39 7.54 20.68
CA ASP A 122 -7.36 6.94 19.74
C ASP A 122 -8.28 5.99 20.54
N PRO A 123 -9.61 6.20 20.57
CA PRO A 123 -10.55 5.35 21.31
C PRO A 123 -10.86 4.05 20.54
N VAL A 124 -9.84 3.45 19.95
CA VAL A 124 -9.98 2.28 19.07
C VAL A 124 -9.26 1.09 19.69
N ILE A 125 -10.00 0.01 19.87
CA ILE A 125 -9.46 -1.29 20.26
C ILE A 125 -8.94 -1.95 18.96
N SER A 126 -7.95 -2.84 19.02
CA SER A 126 -7.56 -3.57 17.81
C SER A 126 -8.58 -4.66 17.46
N LYS A 127 -8.74 -4.99 16.17
CA LYS A 127 -9.63 -6.08 15.74
C LYS A 127 -9.24 -7.42 16.35
N ALA A 128 -7.94 -7.70 16.41
CA ALA A 128 -7.42 -8.94 17.01
C ALA A 128 -7.79 -9.05 18.51
N ASP A 129 -7.72 -7.94 19.24
CA ASP A 129 -8.08 -7.90 20.66
C ASP A 129 -9.58 -8.08 20.88
N ARG A 130 -10.42 -7.46 20.03
CA ARG A 130 -11.88 -7.69 20.05
C ARG A 130 -12.24 -9.14 19.74
N GLU A 131 -11.68 -9.70 18.67
CA GLU A 131 -11.89 -11.11 18.29
C GLU A 131 -11.48 -12.04 19.43
N PHE A 132 -10.32 -11.80 20.04
CA PHE A 132 -9.86 -12.60 21.18
C PHE A 132 -10.83 -12.48 22.37
N MET A 133 -11.20 -11.27 22.74
CA MET A 133 -12.13 -11.02 23.84
C MET A 133 -13.50 -11.67 23.61
N GLN A 134 -14.05 -11.56 22.39
CA GLN A 134 -15.37 -12.12 22.03
C GLN A 134 -15.33 -13.65 21.92
N ASN A 135 -14.33 -14.22 21.24
CA ASN A 135 -14.24 -15.67 21.02
C ASN A 135 -14.02 -16.45 22.32
N PHE A 136 -13.41 -15.83 23.33
CA PHE A 136 -13.17 -16.43 24.65
C PHE A 136 -14.12 -15.89 25.73
N SER A 137 -15.13 -15.10 25.36
CA SER A 137 -16.12 -14.51 26.27
C SER A 137 -15.48 -13.84 27.50
N LEU A 138 -14.39 -13.11 27.30
CA LEU A 138 -13.66 -12.46 28.38
C LEU A 138 -14.40 -11.20 28.87
N SER A 139 -14.24 -10.88 30.16
CA SER A 139 -14.68 -9.59 30.69
C SER A 139 -13.92 -8.46 30.00
N GLN A 140 -14.67 -7.56 29.34
CA GLN A 140 -14.10 -6.45 28.58
C GLN A 140 -13.23 -5.54 29.47
N SER A 141 -13.76 -5.20 30.65
CA SER A 141 -13.07 -4.39 31.64
C SER A 141 -11.74 -5.04 32.08
N SER A 142 -11.78 -6.31 32.49
CA SER A 142 -10.58 -7.01 32.99
C SER A 142 -9.53 -7.22 31.90
N PHE A 143 -9.95 -7.46 30.66
CA PHE A 143 -9.04 -7.62 29.52
C PHE A 143 -8.39 -6.29 29.13
N LEU A 144 -9.14 -5.20 29.04
CA LEU A 144 -8.58 -3.89 28.69
C LEU A 144 -7.69 -3.34 29.80
N GLN A 145 -7.99 -3.62 31.07
CA GLN A 145 -7.06 -3.32 32.17
C GLN A 145 -5.72 -4.08 32.04
N SER A 146 -5.74 -5.28 31.45
CA SER A 146 -4.49 -6.00 31.16
C SER A 146 -3.64 -5.29 30.14
N GLN A 147 -4.27 -4.80 29.07
CA GLN A 147 -3.55 -4.01 28.08
C GLN A 147 -3.06 -2.69 28.69
N LEU A 148 -3.88 -2.04 29.50
CA LEU A 148 -3.59 -0.73 30.08
C LEU A 148 -2.45 -0.75 31.11
N PHE A 149 -2.37 -1.77 31.96
CA PHE A 149 -1.42 -1.79 33.07
C PHE A 149 -0.25 -2.74 32.89
N ILE A 150 -0.39 -3.85 32.15
CA ILE A 150 0.68 -4.86 32.03
C ILE A 150 1.57 -4.61 30.81
N GLU A 151 0.98 -4.32 29.65
CA GLU A 151 1.75 -4.08 28.41
C GLU A 151 2.81 -2.98 28.52
N PRO A 152 2.53 -1.79 29.10
CA PRO A 152 3.55 -0.73 29.17
C PRO A 152 4.69 -1.09 30.13
N ILE A 153 4.42 -1.87 31.19
CA ILE A 153 5.45 -2.38 32.11
C ILE A 153 6.36 -3.36 31.37
N LEU A 154 5.78 -4.33 30.66
CA LEU A 154 6.56 -5.29 29.87
C LEU A 154 7.40 -4.61 28.79
N THR A 155 6.83 -3.62 28.08
CA THR A 155 7.62 -2.88 27.10
C THR A 155 8.76 -2.09 27.74
N THR A 156 8.54 -1.49 28.91
CA THR A 156 9.61 -0.80 29.65
C THR A 156 10.74 -1.76 30.01
N ILE A 157 10.41 -2.97 30.49
CA ILE A 157 11.38 -4.03 30.76
C ILE A 157 12.17 -4.39 29.49
N TYR A 158 11.50 -4.49 28.34
CA TYR A 158 12.16 -4.81 27.07
C TYR A 158 13.12 -3.72 26.57
N TYR A 159 12.98 -2.47 27.04
CA TYR A 159 13.92 -1.39 26.73
C TYR A 159 15.16 -1.37 27.64
N LEU A 160 15.16 -2.08 28.78
CA LEU A 160 16.26 -2.05 29.75
C LEU A 160 17.63 -2.31 29.11
N PRO A 161 17.86 -3.42 28.38
CA PRO A 161 19.20 -3.69 27.82
C PRO A 161 19.63 -2.65 26.80
N ALA A 162 18.71 -2.18 25.95
CA ALA A 162 19.01 -1.18 24.93
C ALA A 162 19.41 0.17 25.54
N LEU A 163 18.70 0.62 26.58
CA LEU A 163 19.01 1.86 27.29
C LEU A 163 20.31 1.74 28.09
N THR A 164 20.58 0.59 28.72
CA THR A 164 21.86 0.33 29.41
C THR A 164 23.03 0.42 28.43
N ILE A 165 22.94 -0.28 27.28
CA ILE A 165 23.98 -0.24 26.24
C ILE A 165 24.16 1.19 25.72
N PHE A 166 23.06 1.91 25.48
CA PHE A 166 23.11 3.30 25.04
C PHE A 166 23.87 4.19 26.05
N CYS A 167 23.58 4.06 27.34
CA CYS A 167 24.24 4.84 28.39
C CYS A 167 25.71 4.44 28.56
N MET A 168 26.06 3.16 28.38
CA MET A 168 27.45 2.70 28.41
C MET A 168 28.28 3.29 27.25
N ILE A 169 27.70 3.37 26.05
CA ILE A 169 28.37 3.93 24.86
C ILE A 169 28.52 5.44 24.98
N THR A 170 27.45 6.14 25.39
CA THR A 170 27.40 7.60 25.41
C THR A 170 28.00 8.21 26.69
N LYS A 171 28.08 7.43 27.76
CA LYS A 171 28.41 7.86 29.13
C LYS A 171 27.40 8.86 29.74
N GLU A 172 26.23 9.03 29.12
CA GLU A 172 25.20 9.99 29.51
C GLU A 172 24.08 9.32 30.34
N TRP A 173 24.31 9.12 31.64
CA TRP A 173 23.39 8.35 32.49
C TRP A 173 22.04 9.04 32.80
N LEU A 174 21.90 10.35 32.57
CA LEU A 174 20.61 11.05 32.72
C LEU A 174 19.54 10.49 31.78
N VAL A 175 19.97 9.95 30.63
CA VAL A 175 19.09 9.34 29.62
C VAL A 175 18.38 8.10 30.15
N PHE A 176 19.01 7.35 31.07
CA PHE A 176 18.50 6.07 31.55
C PHE A 176 17.13 6.16 32.24
N PRO A 177 16.95 6.95 33.33
CA PRO A 177 15.65 7.05 34.00
C PRO A 177 14.57 7.65 33.08
N ILE A 178 14.93 8.59 32.22
CA ILE A 178 14.01 9.22 31.26
C ILE A 178 13.52 8.18 30.25
N GLY A 179 14.45 7.41 29.68
CA GLY A 179 14.12 6.35 28.73
C GLY A 179 13.17 5.32 29.32
N LEU A 180 13.41 4.88 30.56
CA LEU A 180 12.55 3.91 31.23
C LEU A 180 11.14 4.45 31.51
N MET A 181 11.03 5.70 31.95
CA MET A 181 9.74 6.28 32.31
C MET A 181 8.92 6.73 31.09
N THR A 182 9.55 6.99 29.95
CA THR A 182 8.90 7.50 28.73
C THR A 182 7.70 6.66 28.28
N VAL A 183 7.85 5.33 28.25
CA VAL A 183 6.79 4.41 27.78
C VAL A 183 5.58 4.47 28.71
N LEU A 184 5.81 4.40 30.02
CA LEU A 184 4.76 4.45 31.04
C LEU A 184 4.07 5.81 31.07
N ALA A 185 4.86 6.89 31.08
CA ALA A 185 4.35 8.26 31.11
C ALA A 185 3.46 8.55 29.90
N GLY A 186 3.92 8.24 28.68
CA GLY A 186 3.13 8.46 27.47
C GLY A 186 1.86 7.62 27.44
N HIS A 187 1.93 6.33 27.78
CA HIS A 187 0.79 5.43 27.72
C HIS A 187 -0.29 5.75 28.75
N LEU A 188 0.09 5.91 30.02
CA LEU A 188 -0.86 6.16 31.11
C LEU A 188 -1.46 7.58 31.00
N ALA A 189 -0.64 8.59 30.70
CA ALA A 189 -1.15 9.94 30.51
C ALA A 189 -2.09 10.03 29.29
N GLY A 190 -1.79 9.31 28.22
CA GLY A 190 -2.64 9.31 27.01
C GLY A 190 -4.00 8.70 27.26
N HIS A 191 -4.04 7.53 27.91
CA HIS A 191 -5.31 6.91 28.27
C HIS A 191 -6.10 7.73 29.30
N ALA A 192 -5.42 8.33 30.29
CA ALA A 192 -6.06 9.20 31.26
C ALA A 192 -6.63 10.46 30.59
N LEU A 193 -5.89 11.09 29.68
CA LEU A 193 -6.35 12.26 28.94
C LEU A 193 -7.52 11.92 28.01
N ASN A 194 -7.44 10.83 27.24
CA ASN A 194 -8.54 10.39 26.37
C ASN A 194 -9.83 10.20 27.18
N ARG A 195 -9.69 9.55 28.34
CA ARG A 195 -10.80 9.29 29.24
C ARG A 195 -11.40 10.57 29.84
N LEU A 196 -10.56 11.50 30.27
CA LEU A 196 -10.99 12.81 30.77
C LEU A 196 -11.74 13.61 29.69
N LEU A 197 -11.26 13.57 28.45
CA LEU A 197 -11.88 14.29 27.32
C LEU A 197 -13.22 13.68 26.93
N PHE A 198 -13.37 12.36 27.06
CA PHE A 198 -14.65 11.68 26.91
C PHE A 198 -15.65 12.09 28.02
N GLU A 199 -15.23 12.09 29.29
CA GLU A 199 -16.08 12.48 30.42
C GLU A 199 -16.57 13.93 30.33
N ARG A 200 -15.72 14.82 29.82
CA ARG A 200 -16.07 16.22 29.55
C ARG A 200 -16.89 16.40 28.28
N ARG A 201 -17.24 15.32 27.57
CA ARG A 201 -17.97 15.31 26.29
C ARG A 201 -17.32 16.15 25.20
N ILE A 202 -16.01 16.36 25.28
CA ILE A 202 -15.22 17.09 24.27
C ILE A 202 -15.07 16.21 23.03
N PHE A 203 -14.87 14.90 23.23
CA PHE A 203 -14.82 13.91 22.17
C PHE A 203 -16.04 12.99 22.24
N SER A 204 -17.07 13.33 21.45
CA SER A 204 -18.26 12.49 21.27
C SER A 204 -18.12 11.48 20.13
N ARG A 205 -17.14 11.70 19.24
CA ARG A 205 -16.78 10.82 18.10
C ARG A 205 -15.32 10.96 17.75
N ARG A 206 -14.75 9.94 17.10
CA ARG A 206 -13.40 10.01 16.54
C ARG A 206 -13.32 11.06 15.44
N ASN A 207 -12.55 12.11 15.67
CA ASN A 207 -12.30 13.16 14.68
C ASN A 207 -10.84 13.12 14.19
N LEU A 208 -10.68 12.78 12.91
CA LEU A 208 -9.38 12.63 12.24
C LEU A 208 -8.53 13.91 12.32
N TRP A 209 -9.15 15.09 12.38
CA TRP A 209 -8.45 16.37 12.49
C TRP A 209 -7.59 16.45 13.75
N HIS A 210 -8.03 15.90 14.88
CA HIS A 210 -7.22 15.91 16.10
C HIS A 210 -5.98 15.03 15.97
N SER A 211 -6.09 13.87 15.31
CA SER A 211 -4.94 13.03 15.00
C SER A 211 -3.95 13.74 14.09
N TRP A 212 -4.43 14.46 13.07
CA TRP A 212 -3.56 15.27 12.19
C TRP A 212 -2.91 16.45 12.91
N LEU A 213 -3.64 17.17 13.76
CA LEU A 213 -3.08 18.24 14.58
C LEU A 213 -2.00 17.70 15.54
N TRP A 214 -2.24 16.55 16.16
CA TRP A 214 -1.25 15.91 17.03
C TRP A 214 0.02 15.51 16.25
N LEU A 215 -0.13 14.91 15.08
CA LEU A 215 0.98 14.59 14.19
C LEU A 215 1.75 15.85 13.74
N MET A 216 1.04 16.94 13.46
CA MET A 216 1.64 18.23 13.09
C MET A 216 2.45 18.83 14.26
N ILE A 217 1.93 18.78 15.49
CA ILE A 217 2.68 19.20 16.69
C ILE A 217 3.97 18.39 16.84
N ILE A 218 3.90 17.07 16.70
CA ILE A 218 5.09 16.21 16.79
C ILE A 218 6.08 16.51 15.67
N PHE A 219 5.59 16.74 14.45
CA PHE A 219 6.43 17.10 13.31
C PHE A 219 7.15 18.42 13.55
N VAL A 220 6.45 19.44 14.06
CA VAL A 220 7.07 20.72 14.44
C VAL A 220 8.14 20.52 15.51
N LEU A 221 7.87 19.75 16.57
CA LEU A 221 8.87 19.45 17.60
C LEU A 221 10.09 18.73 17.02
N TYR A 222 9.88 17.86 16.04
CA TYR A 222 10.94 17.15 15.33
C TYR A 222 11.84 18.10 14.53
N VAL A 223 11.22 19.02 13.77
CA VAL A 223 11.93 20.05 13.01
C VAL A 223 12.67 21.00 13.94
N LEU A 224 12.07 21.41 15.06
CA LEU A 224 12.73 22.24 16.07
C LEU A 224 13.96 21.55 16.67
N ALA A 225 13.87 20.25 16.97
CA ALA A 225 15.01 19.46 17.44
C ALA A 225 16.17 19.45 16.42
N ILE A 226 15.85 19.38 15.12
CA ILE A 226 16.84 19.44 14.04
C ILE A 226 17.45 20.85 13.90
N VAL A 227 16.61 21.89 13.86
CA VAL A 227 17.04 23.28 13.68
C VAL A 227 17.94 23.72 14.85
N PHE A 228 17.57 23.37 16.08
CA PHE A 228 18.31 23.73 17.29
C PHE A 228 19.32 22.67 17.75
N ARG A 229 19.69 21.69 16.90
CA ARG A 229 20.60 20.57 17.22
C ARG A 229 21.90 20.97 17.92
N ASN A 230 22.47 22.13 17.56
CA ASN A 230 23.74 22.62 18.12
C ASN A 230 23.58 23.21 19.54
N LYS A 231 22.36 23.57 19.94
CA LYS A 231 22.03 24.10 21.27
C LYS A 231 21.52 23.02 22.22
N LEU A 232 21.40 21.78 21.76
CA LEU A 232 20.94 20.68 22.60
C LEU A 232 21.95 20.40 23.69
N SER A 233 21.47 20.35 24.93
CA SER A 233 22.26 19.99 26.10
C SER A 233 21.52 18.96 26.93
N LEU A 234 22.27 18.15 27.69
CA LEU A 234 21.68 17.15 28.58
C LEU A 234 20.73 17.78 29.61
N GLY A 235 21.02 19.02 30.02
CA GLY A 235 20.18 19.79 30.95
C GLY A 235 18.74 20.03 30.47
N MET A 236 18.51 20.06 29.15
CA MET A 236 17.16 20.18 28.58
C MET A 236 16.27 18.96 28.89
N LEU A 237 16.87 17.84 29.29
CA LEU A 237 16.14 16.64 29.67
C LEU A 237 15.68 16.65 31.15
N VAL A 238 16.22 17.54 32.00
CA VAL A 238 15.86 17.62 33.42
C VAL A 238 14.36 17.92 33.64
N PRO A 239 13.73 18.88 32.94
CA PRO A 239 12.28 19.08 33.07
C PRO A 239 11.47 17.84 32.69
N ILE A 240 11.90 17.09 31.67
CA ILE A 240 11.25 15.84 31.25
C ILE A 240 11.35 14.79 32.36
N LEU A 241 12.52 14.65 32.97
CA LEU A 241 12.74 13.74 34.10
C LEU A 241 11.81 14.06 35.28
N LEU A 242 11.58 15.34 35.58
CA LEU A 242 10.72 15.76 36.69
C LEU A 242 9.22 15.56 36.39
N ILE A 243 8.79 15.77 35.14
CA ILE A 243 7.38 15.68 34.73
C ILE A 243 6.92 14.22 34.60
N GLN A 244 7.77 13.31 34.11
CA GLN A 244 7.37 11.92 33.84
C GLN A 244 6.83 11.16 35.06
N PRO A 245 7.45 11.20 36.26
CA PRO A 245 6.88 10.59 37.47
C PRO A 245 5.49 11.12 37.83
N LEU A 246 5.28 12.44 37.68
CA LEU A 246 3.98 13.08 37.95
C LEU A 246 2.90 12.58 36.98
N LEU A 247 3.24 12.47 35.69
CA LEU A 247 2.33 11.94 34.67
C LEU A 247 1.99 10.46 34.93
N ILE A 248 2.97 9.66 35.34
CA ILE A 248 2.75 8.25 35.68
C ILE A 248 1.83 8.15 36.90
N TRP A 249 2.12 8.89 37.97
CA TRP A 249 1.34 8.87 39.19
C TRP A 249 -0.10 9.34 38.97
N TRP A 250 -0.29 10.48 38.30
CA TRP A 250 -1.61 11.00 37.97
C TRP A 250 -2.38 10.04 37.05
N GLY A 251 -1.77 9.59 35.95
CA GLY A 251 -2.40 8.70 34.99
C GLY A 251 -2.82 7.38 35.62
N TYR A 252 -1.94 6.75 36.41
CA TYR A 252 -2.26 5.52 37.13
C TYR A 252 -3.40 5.72 38.13
N SER A 253 -3.32 6.78 38.96
CA SER A 253 -4.30 7.03 40.02
C SER A 253 -5.69 7.30 39.45
N TYR A 254 -5.77 8.12 38.40
CA TYR A 254 -7.03 8.44 37.70
C TYR A 254 -7.63 7.19 37.03
N LEU A 255 -6.83 6.44 36.26
CA LEU A 255 -7.32 5.25 35.54
C LEU A 255 -7.75 4.12 36.48
N LYS A 256 -7.09 3.97 37.64
CA LYS A 256 -7.46 2.95 38.63
C LYS A 256 -8.87 3.16 39.19
N GLN A 257 -9.30 4.41 39.34
CA GLN A 257 -10.64 4.76 39.83
C GLN A 257 -11.75 4.48 38.79
N GLN A 258 -11.40 4.39 37.51
CA GLN A 258 -12.36 4.31 36.40
C GLN A 258 -12.35 2.97 35.66
N THR A 259 -11.90 1.94 36.35
CA THR A 259 -11.66 0.59 35.81
C THR A 259 -12.90 -0.09 35.21
N ASN A 260 -14.12 0.30 35.63
CA ASN A 260 -15.39 -0.30 35.20
C ASN A 260 -16.37 0.69 34.57
N HIS A 261 -15.92 1.83 34.07
CA HIS A 261 -16.84 2.80 33.49
C HIS A 261 -17.22 2.34 32.06
N LEU A 262 -18.38 1.66 32.00
CA LEU A 262 -18.91 0.90 30.87
C LEU A 262 -19.20 1.77 29.64
N ASP A 263 -19.67 3.00 29.84
CA ASP A 263 -20.04 3.92 28.75
C ASP A 263 -18.86 4.28 27.83
N TYR A 264 -17.66 4.40 28.38
CA TYR A 264 -16.46 4.57 27.56
C TYR A 264 -16.05 3.28 26.84
N LEU A 265 -16.27 2.11 27.46
CA LEU A 265 -15.93 0.84 26.85
C LEU A 265 -16.84 0.57 25.64
N SER A 266 -18.14 0.87 25.77
CA SER A 266 -19.08 0.83 24.65
C SER A 266 -18.71 1.86 23.58
N TYR A 267 -18.38 3.10 23.96
CA TYR A 267 -17.88 4.12 23.03
C TYR A 267 -16.67 3.63 22.21
N CYS A 268 -15.66 3.05 22.86
CA CYS A 268 -14.50 2.50 22.17
C CYS A 268 -14.86 1.34 21.23
N MET A 269 -15.83 0.50 21.61
CA MET A 269 -16.32 -0.60 20.79
C MET A 269 -17.05 -0.07 19.54
N ASP A 270 -17.92 0.93 19.69
CA ASP A 270 -18.69 1.52 18.60
C ASP A 270 -17.77 2.21 17.59
N GLU A 271 -16.83 3.04 18.05
CA GLU A 271 -15.83 3.68 17.18
C GLU A 271 -14.97 2.66 16.45
N SER A 272 -14.61 1.57 17.13
CA SER A 272 -13.87 0.46 16.53
C SER A 272 -14.67 -0.22 15.41
N LEU A 273 -15.96 -0.49 15.63
CA LEU A 273 -16.84 -1.12 14.63
C LEU A 273 -17.10 -0.19 13.45
N GLN A 274 -17.26 1.12 13.68
CA GLN A 274 -17.37 2.11 12.61
C GLN A 274 -16.09 2.17 11.77
N MET A 275 -14.92 2.09 12.40
CA MET A 275 -13.65 2.04 11.68
C MET A 275 -13.53 0.76 10.85
N ASP A 276 -13.87 -0.40 11.42
CA ASP A 276 -13.90 -1.67 10.70
C ASP A 276 -14.86 -1.61 9.51
N LYS A 277 -16.04 -1.00 9.68
CA LYS A 277 -17.02 -0.81 8.60
C LYS A 277 -16.45 0.07 7.49
N LYS A 278 -15.81 1.20 7.82
CA LYS A 278 -15.14 2.07 6.83
C LYS A 278 -14.01 1.34 6.11
N ILE A 279 -13.16 0.60 6.84
CA ILE A 279 -12.08 -0.19 6.25
C ILE A 279 -12.67 -1.27 5.35
N PHE A 280 -13.69 -1.98 5.82
CA PHE A 280 -14.42 -2.97 5.04
C PHE A 280 -14.99 -2.34 3.79
N GLU A 281 -15.71 -1.22 3.85
CA GLU A 281 -16.24 -0.52 2.68
C GLU A 281 -15.16 -0.04 1.70
N MET A 282 -14.02 0.46 2.21
CA MET A 282 -12.85 0.80 1.38
C MET A 282 -12.20 -0.43 0.73
N THR A 283 -12.37 -1.61 1.32
CA THR A 283 -11.80 -2.87 0.83
C THR A 283 -12.85 -3.81 0.21
N LYS A 284 -14.13 -3.42 0.21
CA LYS A 284 -15.27 -4.21 -0.27
C LYS A 284 -15.41 -4.00 -1.77
N GLY A 285 -15.33 -5.11 -2.49
CA GLY A 285 -15.23 -5.12 -3.95
C GLY A 285 -13.77 -5.00 -4.37
N ASN A 286 -13.34 -5.90 -5.25
CA ASN A 286 -12.03 -5.80 -5.86
C ASN A 286 -11.86 -4.40 -6.49
N GLU A 287 -10.67 -3.80 -6.41
CA GLU A 287 -10.33 -2.54 -7.10
C GLU A 287 -10.80 -2.57 -8.57
N TYR A 288 -10.75 -3.76 -9.18
CA TYR A 288 -11.26 -4.09 -10.50
C TYR A 288 -12.77 -3.85 -10.72
N THR A 289 -13.61 -4.22 -9.76
CA THR A 289 -15.07 -4.13 -9.84
C THR A 289 -15.55 -2.74 -9.45
N ARG A 290 -14.90 -2.12 -8.46
CA ARG A 290 -15.19 -0.76 -8.00
C ARG A 290 -15.11 0.24 -9.14
N GLN A 291 -14.08 0.14 -9.98
CA GLN A 291 -13.93 1.02 -11.14
C GLN A 291 -15.08 0.86 -12.14
N GLY A 292 -15.49 -0.37 -12.46
CA GLY A 292 -16.63 -0.64 -13.35
C GLY A 292 -17.97 -0.16 -12.79
N LEU A 293 -18.21 -0.33 -11.49
CA LEU A 293 -19.42 0.15 -10.81
C LEU A 293 -19.45 1.68 -10.70
N GLN A 294 -18.32 2.33 -10.45
CA GLN A 294 -18.21 3.80 -10.46
C GLN A 294 -18.58 4.39 -11.82
N MET A 295 -18.25 3.70 -12.93
CA MET A 295 -18.67 4.13 -14.26
C MET A 295 -20.19 4.13 -14.45
N GLN A 296 -20.94 3.27 -13.75
CA GLN A 296 -22.41 3.28 -13.78
C GLN A 296 -22.98 4.53 -13.11
N ALA A 297 -22.35 5.00 -12.03
CA ALA A 297 -22.78 6.22 -11.35
C ALA A 297 -22.52 7.50 -12.19
N GLU A 298 -21.55 7.47 -13.10
CA GLU A 298 -21.16 8.59 -13.97
C GLU A 298 -21.78 8.51 -15.39
N LEU A 299 -22.86 7.73 -15.58
CA LEU A 299 -23.51 7.55 -16.88
C LEU A 299 -23.96 8.89 -17.50
N SER A 300 -23.58 9.12 -18.76
CA SER A 300 -24.04 10.28 -19.52
C SER A 300 -25.46 10.07 -20.05
N THR A 301 -26.36 11.00 -19.78
CA THR A 301 -27.76 11.02 -20.26
C THR A 301 -27.94 11.62 -21.66
N GLU A 302 -26.85 11.86 -22.40
CA GLU A 302 -26.90 12.45 -23.73
C GLU A 302 -27.47 11.48 -24.77
N LYS A 303 -28.15 12.03 -25.79
CA LYS A 303 -28.55 11.25 -26.97
C LYS A 303 -27.29 10.65 -27.63
N GLY A 304 -27.25 9.32 -27.67
CA GLY A 304 -26.18 8.56 -28.32
C GLY A 304 -26.13 8.78 -29.83
N LYS A 305 -25.05 8.31 -30.47
CA LYS A 305 -24.95 8.32 -31.94
C LYS A 305 -25.98 7.36 -32.54
N ASP A 306 -26.52 7.69 -33.72
CA ASP A 306 -27.25 6.72 -34.51
C ASP A 306 -26.28 5.65 -35.04
N LEU A 307 -26.46 4.43 -34.57
CA LEU A 307 -25.64 3.26 -34.87
C LEU A 307 -26.45 2.15 -35.54
N SER A 308 -27.67 2.47 -36.01
CA SER A 308 -28.61 1.52 -36.63
C SER A 308 -28.09 0.80 -37.87
N HIS A 309 -27.06 1.35 -38.53
CA HIS A 309 -26.36 0.74 -39.66
C HIS A 309 -25.47 -0.46 -39.28
N LEU A 310 -25.19 -0.68 -37.99
CA LEU A 310 -24.44 -1.83 -37.50
C LEU A 310 -25.38 -2.95 -37.08
N SER A 311 -24.91 -4.20 -37.11
CA SER A 311 -25.69 -5.36 -36.67
C SER A 311 -24.90 -6.32 -35.76
N GLY A 312 -25.64 -7.20 -35.08
CA GLY A 312 -25.07 -8.27 -34.25
C GLY A 312 -24.16 -7.77 -33.11
N MET A 313 -23.05 -8.48 -32.91
CA MET A 313 -22.12 -8.21 -31.80
C MET A 313 -21.38 -6.87 -31.95
N THR A 314 -21.14 -6.44 -33.18
CA THR A 314 -20.55 -5.14 -33.49
C THR A 314 -21.47 -4.01 -33.02
N TYR A 315 -22.78 -4.11 -33.28
CA TYR A 315 -23.76 -3.13 -32.82
C TYR A 315 -23.82 -3.05 -31.29
N LEU A 316 -23.90 -4.20 -30.61
CA LEU A 316 -23.94 -4.23 -29.14
C LEU A 316 -22.72 -3.55 -28.51
N ASN A 317 -21.52 -3.88 -28.97
CA ASN A 317 -20.31 -3.26 -28.45
C ASN A 317 -20.20 -1.78 -28.87
N ALA A 318 -20.70 -1.39 -30.03
CA ALA A 318 -20.74 0.01 -30.44
C ALA A 318 -21.61 0.86 -29.51
N LEU A 319 -22.81 0.39 -29.16
CA LEU A 319 -23.67 1.04 -28.17
C LEU A 319 -22.99 1.16 -26.81
N LEU A 320 -22.32 0.08 -26.36
CA LEU A 320 -21.61 0.08 -25.08
C LEU A 320 -20.49 1.14 -25.06
N PHE A 321 -19.62 1.17 -26.07
CA PHE A 321 -18.54 2.14 -26.14
C PHE A 321 -19.04 3.57 -26.34
N ASP A 322 -20.14 3.79 -27.07
CA ASP A 322 -20.75 5.12 -27.19
C ASP A 322 -21.30 5.61 -25.85
N ARG A 323 -21.92 4.71 -25.07
CA ARG A 323 -22.42 5.01 -23.71
C ARG A 323 -21.31 5.43 -22.75
N TYR A 324 -20.15 4.78 -22.81
CA TYR A 324 -19.03 5.04 -21.90
C TYR A 324 -17.92 5.93 -22.49
N LYS A 325 -18.13 6.52 -23.68
CA LYS A 325 -17.10 7.29 -24.40
C LYS A 325 -16.52 8.42 -23.56
N LYS A 326 -17.34 9.18 -22.82
CA LYS A 326 -16.85 10.31 -22.03
C LYS A 326 -15.82 9.89 -20.99
N ILE A 327 -16.07 8.77 -20.30
CA ILE A 327 -15.17 8.25 -19.26
C ILE A 327 -13.86 7.76 -19.90
N LEU A 328 -13.96 7.00 -20.99
CA LEU A 328 -12.79 6.48 -21.72
C LEU A 328 -11.92 7.62 -22.28
N TYR A 329 -12.52 8.58 -22.98
CA TYR A 329 -11.80 9.70 -23.57
C TYR A 329 -11.33 10.71 -22.53
N LYS A 330 -12.01 10.88 -21.39
CA LYS A 330 -11.52 11.71 -20.27
C LYS A 330 -10.18 11.19 -19.75
N LYS A 331 -10.03 9.87 -19.59
CA LYS A 331 -8.75 9.26 -19.18
C LYS A 331 -7.64 9.56 -20.19
N VAL A 332 -7.89 9.29 -21.48
CA VAL A 332 -6.91 9.54 -22.54
C VAL A 332 -6.55 11.03 -22.63
N ARG A 333 -7.55 11.92 -22.59
CA ARG A 333 -7.36 13.37 -22.59
C ARG A 333 -6.47 13.83 -21.44
N ASN A 334 -6.68 13.33 -20.23
CA ASN A 334 -5.87 13.70 -19.08
C ASN A 334 -4.39 13.30 -19.27
N TRP A 335 -4.13 12.15 -19.88
CA TRP A 335 -2.76 11.72 -20.21
C TRP A 335 -2.13 12.53 -21.34
N VAL A 336 -2.90 12.86 -22.38
CA VAL A 336 -2.44 13.76 -23.45
C VAL A 336 -2.10 15.15 -22.89
N LEU A 337 -2.95 15.69 -22.01
CA LEU A 337 -2.68 16.95 -21.31
C LEU A 337 -1.42 16.86 -20.45
N ALA A 338 -1.23 15.76 -19.72
CA ALA A 338 -0.01 15.55 -18.92
C ALA A 338 1.25 15.54 -19.80
N VAL A 339 1.23 14.88 -20.96
CA VAL A 339 2.32 14.92 -21.94
C VAL A 339 2.57 16.34 -22.43
N GLY A 340 1.51 17.10 -22.75
CA GLY A 340 1.62 18.50 -23.15
C GLY A 340 2.22 19.41 -22.07
N VAL A 341 1.82 19.24 -20.81
CA VAL A 341 2.37 19.97 -19.66
C VAL A 341 3.84 19.63 -19.44
N ILE A 342 4.21 18.35 -19.51
CA ILE A 342 5.60 17.90 -19.38
C ILE A 342 6.45 18.48 -20.51
N LEU A 343 5.96 18.44 -21.75
CA LEU A 343 6.64 19.03 -22.90
C LEU A 343 6.87 20.55 -22.70
N ALA A 344 5.82 21.28 -22.31
CA ALA A 344 5.92 22.71 -22.04
C ALA A 344 6.90 23.04 -20.91
N ALA A 345 6.92 22.23 -19.84
CA ALA A 345 7.87 22.38 -18.75
C ALA A 345 9.32 22.12 -19.21
N LEU A 346 9.56 21.09 -20.03
CA LEU A 346 10.88 20.78 -20.57
C LEU A 346 11.39 21.88 -21.51
N GLU A 347 10.53 22.41 -22.39
CA GLU A 347 10.88 23.55 -23.25
C GLU A 347 11.11 24.83 -22.42
N GLY A 348 10.33 25.05 -21.36
CA GLY A 348 10.56 26.15 -20.42
C GLY A 348 11.90 26.03 -19.70
N ILE A 349 12.25 24.85 -19.19
CA ILE A 349 13.56 24.57 -18.57
C ILE A 349 14.69 24.88 -19.56
N ARG A 350 14.57 24.41 -20.81
CA ARG A 350 15.55 24.68 -21.88
C ARG A 350 15.72 26.17 -22.13
N TYR A 351 14.64 26.95 -22.04
CA TYR A 351 14.67 28.39 -22.30
C TYR A 351 15.22 29.20 -21.13
N PHE A 352 14.90 28.84 -19.88
CA PHE A 352 15.16 29.67 -18.69
C PHE A 352 16.38 29.26 -17.84
N LEU A 353 16.77 27.99 -17.82
CA LEU A 353 17.86 27.51 -16.95
C LEU A 353 19.17 27.39 -17.73
N GLU A 354 19.26 26.39 -18.62
CA GLU A 354 20.35 26.24 -19.58
C GLU A 354 19.83 25.46 -20.81
N PRO A 355 20.25 25.83 -22.04
CA PRO A 355 19.81 25.15 -23.24
C PRO A 355 20.42 23.73 -23.30
N PHE A 356 19.60 22.71 -23.05
CA PHE A 356 19.97 21.32 -23.31
C PHE A 356 19.51 20.87 -24.71
N THR A 357 20.31 20.02 -25.34
CA THR A 357 19.98 19.38 -26.62
C THR A 357 19.50 17.95 -26.38
N PHE A 358 18.31 17.63 -26.86
CA PHE A 358 17.78 16.27 -26.79
C PHE A 358 18.26 15.46 -27.99
N THR A 359 19.46 14.89 -27.87
CA THR A 359 20.15 14.15 -28.93
C THR A 359 19.57 12.75 -29.15
N GLU A 360 19.90 12.15 -30.29
CA GLU A 360 19.53 10.77 -30.62
C GLU A 360 20.01 9.76 -29.57
N ALA A 361 21.23 9.92 -29.05
CA ALA A 361 21.76 9.06 -28.00
C ALA A 361 20.92 9.12 -26.71
N TYR A 362 20.47 10.32 -26.32
CA TYR A 362 19.55 10.46 -25.19
C TYR A 362 18.21 9.79 -25.48
N LEU A 363 17.62 10.00 -26.66
CA LEU A 363 16.36 9.35 -27.02
C LEU A 363 16.48 7.83 -26.91
N LEU A 364 17.53 7.21 -27.46
CA LEU A 364 17.73 5.76 -27.39
C LEU A 364 17.83 5.25 -25.94
N GLN A 365 18.46 6.00 -25.04
CA GLN A 365 18.53 5.66 -23.61
C GLN A 365 17.18 5.84 -22.90
N PHE A 366 16.35 6.77 -23.34
CA PHE A 366 15.02 7.04 -22.77
C PHE A 366 13.91 6.17 -23.35
N LEU A 367 14.05 5.63 -24.55
CA LEU A 367 13.00 4.81 -25.19
C LEU A 367 12.52 3.61 -24.36
N PRO A 368 13.36 2.89 -23.59
CA PRO A 368 12.87 1.85 -22.67
C PRO A 368 11.83 2.35 -21.65
N LEU A 369 11.90 3.63 -21.23
CA LEU A 369 10.92 4.25 -20.33
C LEU A 369 9.51 4.33 -20.96
N SER A 370 9.42 4.41 -22.29
CA SER A 370 8.13 4.45 -23.00
C SER A 370 7.26 3.24 -22.69
N PHE A 371 7.86 2.10 -22.33
CA PHE A 371 7.14 0.90 -21.91
C PHE A 371 6.30 1.14 -20.66
N MET A 372 6.89 1.77 -19.63
CA MET A 372 6.20 2.13 -18.40
C MET A 372 5.16 3.24 -18.64
N ILE A 373 5.52 4.25 -19.44
CA ILE A 373 4.60 5.35 -19.77
C ILE A 373 3.35 4.80 -20.45
N MET A 374 3.51 3.93 -21.46
CA MET A 374 2.41 3.28 -22.18
C MET A 374 1.63 2.31 -21.30
N TYR A 375 2.27 1.57 -20.39
CA TYR A 375 1.59 0.70 -19.43
C TYR A 375 0.62 1.50 -18.53
N VAL A 376 1.10 2.60 -17.94
CA VAL A 376 0.31 3.42 -17.02
C VAL A 376 -0.82 4.15 -17.74
N ALA A 377 -0.54 4.66 -18.95
CA ALA A 377 -1.51 5.39 -19.75
C ALA A 377 -2.57 4.47 -20.40
N SER A 378 -2.29 3.17 -20.55
CA SER A 378 -3.14 2.22 -21.29
C SER A 378 -4.60 2.21 -20.79
N SER A 379 -5.52 2.10 -21.74
CA SER A 379 -6.95 1.89 -21.49
C SER A 379 -7.36 0.42 -21.41
N GLY A 380 -6.45 -0.54 -21.64
CA GLY A 380 -6.75 -1.99 -21.71
C GLY A 380 -7.51 -2.51 -20.49
N LYS A 381 -6.91 -2.40 -19.29
CA LYS A 381 -7.53 -2.75 -18.01
C LYS A 381 -8.89 -2.11 -17.79
N VAL A 382 -9.01 -0.81 -18.10
CA VAL A 382 -10.24 -0.03 -17.92
C VAL A 382 -11.35 -0.53 -18.85
N VAL A 383 -11.01 -0.83 -20.10
CA VAL A 383 -11.95 -1.37 -21.09
C VAL A 383 -12.40 -2.77 -20.67
N ALA A 384 -11.47 -3.66 -20.29
CA ALA A 384 -11.82 -5.02 -19.85
C ALA A 384 -12.78 -5.02 -18.65
N GLN A 385 -12.55 -4.13 -17.68
CA GLN A 385 -13.43 -3.92 -16.53
C GLN A 385 -14.81 -3.41 -16.92
N MET A 386 -14.86 -2.34 -17.73
CA MET A 386 -16.10 -1.72 -18.18
C MET A 386 -16.97 -2.74 -18.91
N VAL A 387 -16.36 -3.51 -19.80
CA VAL A 387 -17.02 -4.53 -20.58
C VAL A 387 -17.53 -5.68 -19.71
N PHE A 388 -16.75 -6.14 -18.74
CA PHE A 388 -17.16 -7.20 -17.83
C PHE A 388 -18.39 -6.80 -17.00
N VAL A 389 -18.30 -5.67 -16.29
CA VAL A 389 -19.33 -5.24 -15.32
C VAL A 389 -20.62 -4.81 -16.01
N ASN A 390 -20.52 -4.17 -17.17
CA ASN A 390 -21.67 -3.51 -17.80
C ASN A 390 -22.28 -4.29 -18.97
N CYS A 391 -21.69 -5.42 -19.36
CA CYS A 391 -22.18 -6.24 -20.47
C CYS A 391 -22.01 -7.73 -20.19
N ASP A 392 -20.77 -8.20 -20.04
CA ASP A 392 -20.51 -9.64 -20.11
C ASP A 392 -21.07 -10.41 -18.90
N ILE A 393 -21.12 -9.82 -17.70
CA ILE A 393 -21.72 -10.47 -16.52
C ILE A 393 -23.18 -10.88 -16.78
N SER A 394 -23.95 -10.02 -17.45
CA SER A 394 -25.35 -10.31 -17.79
C SER A 394 -25.46 -11.16 -19.06
N MET A 395 -24.63 -10.90 -20.06
CA MET A 395 -24.76 -11.51 -21.38
C MET A 395 -24.24 -12.95 -21.44
N LEU A 396 -23.28 -13.33 -20.59
CA LEU A 396 -22.69 -14.68 -20.57
C LEU A 396 -23.67 -15.78 -20.13
N HIS A 397 -24.82 -15.43 -19.56
CA HIS A 397 -25.90 -16.38 -19.28
C HIS A 397 -26.57 -16.90 -20.57
N TYR A 398 -26.53 -16.13 -21.66
CA TYR A 398 -27.20 -16.49 -22.90
C TYR A 398 -26.32 -17.37 -23.80
N PRO A 399 -26.84 -18.51 -24.32
CA PRO A 399 -26.09 -19.40 -25.20
C PRO A 399 -25.52 -18.72 -26.46
N PHE A 400 -26.31 -17.86 -27.13
CA PHE A 400 -25.88 -17.18 -28.37
C PHE A 400 -24.65 -16.28 -28.15
N TYR A 401 -24.47 -15.76 -26.93
CA TYR A 401 -23.35 -14.91 -26.55
C TYR A 401 -22.04 -15.70 -26.40
N ARG A 402 -22.15 -17.01 -26.14
CA ARG A 402 -21.03 -17.94 -25.95
C ARG A 402 -20.59 -18.65 -27.23
N GLU A 403 -21.21 -18.33 -28.36
CA GLU A 403 -20.81 -18.86 -29.67
C GLU A 403 -19.46 -18.29 -30.10
N ALA A 404 -18.62 -19.12 -30.72
CA ALA A 404 -17.27 -18.74 -31.12
C ALA A 404 -17.24 -17.47 -31.99
N LYS A 405 -18.13 -17.39 -33.00
CA LYS A 405 -18.26 -16.22 -33.88
C LYS A 405 -18.58 -14.94 -33.10
N THR A 406 -19.42 -15.05 -32.08
CA THR A 406 -19.86 -13.91 -31.25
C THR A 406 -18.74 -13.43 -30.35
N ILE A 407 -18.05 -14.36 -29.67
CA ILE A 407 -16.91 -14.08 -28.80
C ILE A 407 -15.79 -13.38 -29.58
N ILE A 408 -15.42 -13.92 -30.75
CA ILE A 408 -14.36 -13.37 -31.60
C ILE A 408 -14.74 -12.00 -32.15
N ALA A 409 -15.98 -11.83 -32.64
CA ALA A 409 -16.46 -10.53 -33.12
C ALA A 409 -16.43 -9.46 -32.02
N GLY A 410 -16.87 -9.82 -30.80
CA GLY A 410 -16.81 -8.94 -29.63
C GLY A 410 -15.37 -8.59 -29.27
N PHE A 411 -14.48 -9.58 -29.22
CA PHE A 411 -13.05 -9.35 -28.95
C PHE A 411 -12.43 -8.38 -29.95
N ASN A 412 -12.63 -8.61 -31.25
CA ASN A 412 -12.06 -7.79 -32.31
C ASN A 412 -12.52 -6.33 -32.22
N TYR A 413 -13.81 -6.11 -31.96
CA TYR A 413 -14.33 -4.77 -31.76
C TYR A 413 -13.67 -4.09 -30.55
N ARG A 414 -13.64 -4.77 -29.40
CA ARG A 414 -13.06 -4.23 -28.15
C ARG A 414 -11.57 -3.96 -28.28
N PHE A 415 -10.83 -4.86 -28.91
CA PHE A 415 -9.42 -4.70 -29.19
C PHE A 415 -9.17 -3.48 -30.08
N LEU A 416 -9.92 -3.34 -31.18
CA LEU A 416 -9.77 -2.19 -32.08
C LEU A 416 -10.10 -0.86 -31.40
N GLN A 417 -11.15 -0.80 -30.58
CA GLN A 417 -11.49 0.42 -29.83
C GLN A 417 -10.42 0.75 -28.78
N THR A 418 -9.85 -0.25 -28.12
CA THR A 418 -8.76 -0.05 -27.17
C THR A 418 -7.50 0.45 -27.89
N CYS A 419 -7.19 -0.12 -29.06
CA CYS A 419 -6.13 0.38 -29.95
C CYS A 419 -6.35 1.83 -30.32
N LYS A 420 -7.57 2.25 -30.70
CA LYS A 420 -7.87 3.66 -31.01
C LYS A 420 -7.57 4.60 -29.83
N LEU A 421 -8.02 4.23 -28.62
CA LEU A 421 -7.76 5.03 -27.41
C LEU A 421 -6.26 5.15 -27.10
N ASN A 422 -5.55 4.02 -27.13
CA ASN A 422 -4.12 3.98 -26.83
C ASN A 422 -3.29 4.67 -27.93
N LEU A 423 -3.71 4.59 -29.20
CA LEU A 423 -3.04 5.23 -30.33
C LEU A 423 -3.08 6.76 -30.24
N ILE A 424 -4.16 7.35 -29.73
CA ILE A 424 -4.24 8.80 -29.48
C ILE A 424 -3.10 9.24 -28.54
N PHE A 425 -2.91 8.50 -27.45
CA PHE A 425 -1.85 8.80 -26.49
C PHE A 425 -0.46 8.52 -27.09
N ALA A 426 -0.27 7.36 -27.74
CA ALA A 426 0.99 7.00 -28.38
C ALA A 426 1.44 8.04 -29.43
N THR A 427 0.50 8.53 -30.25
CA THR A 427 0.76 9.57 -31.25
C THR A 427 1.13 10.89 -30.59
N SER A 428 0.45 11.25 -29.51
CA SER A 428 0.76 12.48 -28.75
C SER A 428 2.16 12.41 -28.12
N LEU A 429 2.52 11.25 -27.57
CA LEU A 429 3.86 11.00 -27.03
C LEU A 429 4.94 11.04 -28.12
N PHE A 430 4.67 10.39 -29.27
CA PHE A 430 5.56 10.42 -30.42
C PHE A 430 5.83 11.86 -30.88
N LEU A 431 4.78 12.66 -31.07
CA LEU A 431 4.91 14.07 -31.47
C LEU A 431 5.67 14.89 -30.43
N ALA A 432 5.43 14.68 -29.14
CA ALA A 432 6.18 15.36 -28.09
C ALA A 432 7.68 15.03 -28.14
N ILE A 433 8.03 13.77 -28.39
CA ILE A 433 9.44 13.34 -28.58
C ILE A 433 10.05 14.03 -29.82
N MET A 434 9.31 14.07 -30.93
CA MET A 434 9.79 14.73 -32.16
C MET A 434 10.02 16.23 -31.94
N VAL A 435 9.10 16.92 -31.25
CA VAL A 435 9.22 18.34 -30.91
C VAL A 435 10.43 18.59 -30.01
N LEU A 436 10.64 17.76 -28.98
CA LEU A 436 11.80 17.86 -28.08
C LEU A 436 13.13 17.73 -28.84
N GLY A 437 13.19 16.85 -29.84
CA GLY A 437 14.33 16.64 -30.72
C GLY A 437 14.39 17.56 -31.94
N ARG A 438 13.48 18.54 -32.06
CA ARG A 438 13.36 19.47 -33.21
C ARG A 438 13.26 18.76 -34.57
N PHE A 439 12.69 17.55 -34.61
CA PHE A 439 12.63 16.71 -35.81
C PHE A 439 14.00 16.42 -36.44
N ALA A 440 15.10 16.54 -35.67
CA ALA A 440 16.47 16.40 -36.16
C ALA A 440 17.06 14.99 -36.00
N PHE A 441 16.25 14.01 -35.61
CA PHE A 441 16.68 12.61 -35.47
C PHE A 441 16.88 11.94 -36.84
N SER A 442 17.75 10.92 -36.88
CA SER A 442 17.87 10.07 -38.07
C SER A 442 16.53 9.41 -38.43
N LEU A 443 16.30 9.18 -39.73
CA LEU A 443 15.10 8.51 -40.21
C LEU A 443 14.92 7.12 -39.55
N GLU A 444 16.03 6.41 -39.33
CA GLU A 444 16.05 5.13 -38.64
C GLU A 444 15.48 5.25 -37.22
N THR A 445 15.95 6.21 -36.43
CA THR A 445 15.46 6.44 -35.06
C THR A 445 13.99 6.84 -35.01
N ILE A 446 13.54 7.67 -35.96
CA ILE A 446 12.13 8.05 -36.08
C ILE A 446 11.26 6.82 -36.35
N LEU A 447 11.64 5.99 -37.32
CA LEU A 447 10.90 4.78 -37.68
C LEU A 447 10.89 3.75 -36.54
N LEU A 448 12.02 3.54 -35.87
CA LEU A 448 12.08 2.63 -34.72
C LEU A 448 11.27 3.13 -33.52
N THR A 449 11.26 4.45 -33.27
CA THR A 449 10.42 5.05 -32.22
C THR A 449 8.94 4.86 -32.53
N ALA A 450 8.53 5.08 -33.78
CA ALA A 450 7.15 4.85 -34.21
C ALA A 450 6.78 3.35 -34.09
N LEU A 451 7.65 2.46 -34.56
CA LEU A 451 7.46 1.01 -34.46
C LEU A 451 7.31 0.57 -33.00
N LEU A 452 8.16 1.05 -32.09
CA LEU A 452 8.08 0.73 -30.67
C LEU A 452 6.74 1.17 -30.07
N LEU A 453 6.32 2.41 -30.32
CA LEU A 453 5.07 2.93 -29.77
C LEU A 453 3.83 2.22 -30.36
N LEU A 454 3.88 1.80 -31.63
CA LEU A 454 2.85 0.97 -32.25
C LEU A 454 2.82 -0.44 -31.63
N SER A 455 3.97 -1.06 -31.43
CA SER A 455 4.11 -2.35 -30.76
C SER A 455 3.57 -2.32 -29.34
N LEU A 456 3.90 -1.27 -28.56
CA LEU A 456 3.37 -1.07 -27.21
C LEU A 456 1.86 -0.83 -27.24
N THR A 457 1.36 -0.05 -28.21
CA THR A 457 -0.08 0.16 -28.41
C THR A 457 -0.80 -1.17 -28.65
N ALA A 458 -0.25 -2.03 -29.50
CA ALA A 458 -0.80 -3.35 -29.75
C ALA A 458 -0.76 -4.22 -28.48
N LEU A 459 0.39 -4.29 -27.80
CA LEU A 459 0.56 -5.07 -26.57
C LEU A 459 -0.45 -4.68 -25.49
N PHE A 460 -0.51 -3.39 -25.14
CA PHE A 460 -1.34 -2.92 -24.03
C PHE A 460 -2.83 -2.84 -24.37
N SER A 461 -3.18 -2.81 -25.66
CA SER A 461 -4.57 -2.99 -26.09
C SER A 461 -5.00 -4.45 -26.09
N PHE A 462 -4.05 -5.37 -26.30
CA PHE A 462 -4.31 -6.79 -26.42
C PHE A 462 -4.29 -7.52 -25.07
N HIS A 463 -3.26 -7.31 -24.26
CA HIS A 463 -2.92 -8.17 -23.12
C HIS A 463 -4.05 -8.31 -22.08
N ASP A 464 -4.62 -7.21 -21.60
CA ASP A 464 -5.68 -7.24 -20.58
C ASP A 464 -6.93 -7.93 -21.11
N LEU A 465 -7.31 -7.67 -22.37
CA LEU A 465 -8.43 -8.35 -23.04
C LEU A 465 -8.11 -9.84 -23.28
N PHE A 466 -6.90 -10.17 -23.69
CA PHE A 466 -6.47 -11.55 -23.94
C PHE A 466 -6.57 -12.38 -22.66
N ILE A 467 -5.96 -11.90 -21.57
CA ILE A 467 -6.03 -12.58 -20.28
C ILE A 467 -7.49 -12.68 -19.83
N TYR A 468 -8.27 -11.61 -19.98
CA TYR A 468 -9.69 -11.60 -19.63
C TYR A 468 -10.46 -12.71 -20.36
N TYR A 469 -10.32 -12.83 -21.68
CA TYR A 469 -11.02 -13.82 -22.49
C TYR A 469 -10.57 -15.26 -22.24
N ILE A 470 -9.28 -15.47 -21.97
CA ILE A 470 -8.72 -16.81 -21.71
C ILE A 470 -9.02 -17.27 -20.29
N LEU A 471 -8.89 -16.39 -19.30
CA LEU A 471 -8.94 -16.79 -17.89
C LEU A 471 -10.26 -16.55 -17.20
N GLN A 472 -11.16 -15.69 -17.69
CA GLN A 472 -12.47 -15.55 -17.05
C GLN A 472 -12.34 -15.19 -15.55
N PRO A 473 -11.57 -14.17 -15.12
CA PRO A 473 -11.06 -14.11 -13.75
C PRO A 473 -12.09 -13.71 -12.69
N PHE A 474 -13.30 -13.35 -13.11
CA PHE A 474 -14.35 -12.79 -12.26
C PHE A 474 -15.45 -13.81 -11.97
N THR A 475 -15.93 -13.83 -10.73
CA THR A 475 -17.11 -14.59 -10.31
C THR A 475 -18.39 -13.79 -10.45
N ASN A 476 -19.54 -14.44 -10.24
CA ASN A 476 -20.85 -13.78 -10.18
C ASN A 476 -20.91 -12.70 -9.09
N ASP A 477 -20.21 -12.90 -7.97
CA ASP A 477 -20.07 -11.91 -6.89
C ASP A 477 -19.04 -10.81 -7.18
N MET A 478 -18.52 -10.77 -8.41
CA MET A 478 -17.52 -9.81 -8.89
C MET A 478 -16.19 -9.83 -8.11
N ASP A 479 -15.84 -10.98 -7.53
CA ASP A 479 -14.54 -11.21 -6.92
C ASP A 479 -13.53 -11.75 -7.94
N VAL A 480 -12.25 -11.35 -7.80
CA VAL A 480 -11.16 -11.97 -8.58
C VAL A 480 -10.57 -13.10 -7.75
N VAL A 481 -11.00 -14.32 -8.07
CA VAL A 481 -10.59 -15.52 -7.35
C VAL A 481 -9.33 -16.14 -7.98
N ASN A 482 -9.07 -15.89 -9.28
CA ASN A 482 -8.01 -16.58 -10.01
C ASN A 482 -6.59 -16.07 -9.65
N PRO A 483 -5.72 -16.86 -8.97
CA PRO A 483 -4.36 -16.45 -8.63
C PRO A 483 -3.46 -16.26 -9.87
N VAL A 484 -3.71 -17.03 -10.93
CA VAL A 484 -2.98 -16.91 -12.21
C VAL A 484 -3.25 -15.55 -12.85
N TYR A 485 -4.49 -15.06 -12.77
CA TYR A 485 -4.83 -13.72 -13.24
C TYR A 485 -4.06 -12.63 -12.47
N LYS A 486 -4.03 -12.72 -11.13
CA LYS A 486 -3.30 -11.76 -10.29
C LYS A 486 -1.80 -11.77 -10.61
N PHE A 487 -1.23 -12.95 -10.80
CA PHE A 487 0.17 -13.09 -11.20
C PHE A 487 0.44 -12.48 -12.59
N LEU A 488 -0.35 -12.85 -13.60
CA LEU A 488 -0.14 -12.37 -14.97
C LEU A 488 -0.36 -10.86 -15.11
N SER A 489 -1.40 -10.32 -14.45
CA SER A 489 -1.65 -8.89 -14.41
C SER A 489 -0.51 -8.12 -13.71
N GLY A 490 0.11 -8.71 -12.67
CA GLY A 490 1.30 -8.15 -12.03
C GLY A 490 2.60 -8.36 -12.83
N ALA A 491 2.69 -9.41 -13.64
CA ALA A 491 3.88 -9.71 -14.43
C ALA A 491 4.15 -8.64 -15.49
N LEU A 492 3.11 -8.12 -16.15
CA LEU A 492 3.28 -7.05 -17.13
C LEU A 492 3.81 -5.74 -16.51
N TYR A 493 3.39 -5.43 -15.27
CA TYR A 493 3.97 -4.32 -14.51
C TYR A 493 5.48 -4.53 -14.29
N TRP A 494 5.88 -5.73 -13.87
CA TRP A 494 7.30 -6.04 -13.67
C TRP A 494 8.08 -5.97 -14.97
N VAL A 495 7.55 -6.47 -16.08
CA VAL A 495 8.17 -6.33 -17.41
C VAL A 495 8.37 -4.86 -17.76
N ALA A 496 7.33 -4.03 -17.61
CA ALA A 496 7.41 -2.60 -17.87
C ALA A 496 8.43 -1.89 -16.97
N TYR A 497 8.45 -2.21 -15.67
CA TYR A 497 9.38 -1.65 -14.70
C TYR A 497 10.82 -2.04 -14.98
N LEU A 498 11.09 -3.32 -15.23
CA LEU A 498 12.43 -3.80 -15.55
C LEU A 498 12.95 -3.17 -16.85
N ASN A 499 12.07 -2.90 -17.82
CA ASN A 499 12.46 -2.19 -19.04
C ASN A 499 13.06 -0.81 -18.74
N THR A 500 12.54 -0.09 -17.74
CA THR A 500 13.08 1.22 -17.33
C THR A 500 14.49 1.14 -16.73
N ARG A 501 14.95 -0.05 -16.34
CA ARG A 501 16.29 -0.28 -15.79
C ARG A 501 17.30 -0.72 -16.84
N ILE A 502 16.85 -1.00 -18.06
CA ILE A 502 17.71 -1.40 -19.17
C ILE A 502 18.39 -0.14 -19.71
N ASN A 503 19.70 -0.02 -19.46
CA ASN A 503 20.51 1.07 -19.99
C ASN A 503 21.22 0.63 -21.29
N VAL A 504 20.44 0.17 -22.27
CA VAL A 504 20.93 -0.24 -23.58
C VAL A 504 20.33 0.70 -24.62
N GLY A 505 21.01 1.81 -24.89
CA GLY A 505 20.62 2.78 -25.90
C GLY A 505 21.01 2.33 -27.31
N SER A 506 20.36 1.28 -27.83
CA SER A 506 20.67 0.70 -29.15
C SER A 506 19.42 0.52 -30.01
N HIS A 507 19.52 0.84 -31.30
CA HIS A 507 18.53 0.54 -32.34
C HIS A 507 18.16 -0.94 -32.38
N THR A 508 19.15 -1.83 -32.24
CA THR A 508 18.93 -3.29 -32.26
C THR A 508 18.03 -3.74 -31.12
N TYR A 509 18.21 -3.15 -29.92
CA TYR A 509 17.38 -3.44 -28.77
C TYR A 509 15.92 -3.04 -29.02
N ILE A 510 15.70 -1.81 -29.53
CA ILE A 510 14.36 -1.30 -29.81
C ILE A 510 13.65 -2.16 -30.86
N LEU A 511 14.37 -2.54 -31.93
CA LEU A 511 13.84 -3.41 -32.97
C LEU A 511 13.43 -4.78 -32.40
N LEU A 512 14.33 -5.45 -31.68
CA LEU A 512 14.05 -6.78 -31.10
C LEU A 512 12.87 -6.76 -30.14
N VAL A 513 12.81 -5.76 -29.26
CA VAL A 513 11.71 -5.61 -28.29
C VAL A 513 10.39 -5.31 -29.00
N SER A 514 10.40 -4.49 -30.05
CA SER A 514 9.21 -4.20 -30.86
C SER A 514 8.70 -5.44 -31.58
N LEU A 515 9.59 -6.24 -32.17
CA LEU A 515 9.26 -7.50 -32.83
C LEU A 515 8.74 -8.54 -31.82
N ALA A 516 9.33 -8.63 -30.63
CA ALA A 516 8.88 -9.53 -29.58
C ALA A 516 7.44 -9.22 -29.13
N MET A 517 7.08 -7.94 -29.02
CA MET A 517 5.70 -7.53 -28.71
C MET A 517 4.71 -7.88 -29.82
N ILE A 518 5.08 -7.63 -31.09
CA ILE A 518 4.25 -8.01 -32.24
C ILE A 518 4.06 -9.52 -32.27
N ALA A 519 5.12 -10.29 -32.04
CA ALA A 519 5.06 -11.74 -31.95
C ALA A 519 4.14 -12.20 -30.82
N TYR A 520 4.25 -11.60 -29.62
CA TYR A 520 3.36 -11.89 -28.49
C TYR A 520 1.88 -11.67 -28.84
N VAL A 521 1.55 -10.52 -29.44
CA VAL A 521 0.17 -10.20 -29.85
C VAL A 521 -0.32 -11.16 -30.93
N SER A 522 0.53 -11.48 -31.91
CA SER A 522 0.17 -12.37 -33.03
C SER A 522 -0.07 -13.80 -32.58
N ILE A 523 0.85 -14.36 -31.80
CA ILE A 523 0.74 -15.71 -31.22
C ILE A 523 -0.44 -15.76 -30.25
N GLY A 524 -0.59 -14.75 -29.40
CA GLY A 524 -1.70 -14.64 -28.46
C GLY A 524 -3.05 -14.60 -29.18
N TYR A 525 -3.17 -13.82 -30.25
CA TYR A 525 -4.40 -13.73 -31.03
C TYR A 525 -4.74 -15.08 -31.68
N TRP A 526 -3.76 -15.78 -32.23
CA TRP A 526 -3.96 -17.15 -32.73
C TRP A 526 -4.45 -18.12 -31.65
N ILE A 527 -3.88 -18.05 -30.44
CA ILE A 527 -4.35 -18.84 -29.28
C ILE A 527 -5.80 -18.47 -28.94
N LEU A 528 -6.12 -17.17 -28.95
CA LEU A 528 -7.45 -16.65 -28.60
C LEU A 528 -8.53 -17.21 -29.53
N LEU A 529 -8.29 -17.27 -30.84
CA LEU A 529 -9.24 -17.82 -31.82
C LEU A 529 -9.65 -19.26 -31.48
N LYS A 530 -8.75 -20.05 -30.89
CA LYS A 530 -9.01 -21.46 -30.53
C LYS A 530 -9.57 -21.62 -29.11
N LYS A 531 -9.05 -20.86 -28.15
CA LYS A 531 -9.27 -21.11 -26.71
C LYS A 531 -10.41 -20.28 -26.12
N ALA A 532 -10.59 -19.03 -26.53
CA ALA A 532 -11.63 -18.18 -25.96
C ALA A 532 -13.06 -18.77 -26.07
N PRO A 533 -13.47 -19.45 -27.17
CA PRO A 533 -14.78 -20.10 -27.24
C PRO A 533 -15.01 -21.20 -26.20
N GLN A 534 -13.92 -21.80 -25.69
CA GLN A 534 -13.96 -22.87 -24.70
C GLN A 534 -13.96 -22.31 -23.27
N THR A 535 -13.26 -21.19 -23.04
CA THR A 535 -12.94 -20.68 -21.70
C THR A 535 -13.78 -19.49 -21.25
N PHE A 536 -14.38 -18.74 -22.17
CA PHE A 536 -15.10 -17.50 -21.88
C PHE A 536 -16.54 -17.77 -21.42
N ARG A 537 -16.71 -18.17 -20.15
CA ARG A 537 -18.00 -18.57 -19.54
C ARG A 537 -17.98 -18.32 -18.03
N LEU A 538 -19.07 -17.82 -17.44
CA LEU A 538 -19.17 -17.57 -16.00
C LEU A 538 -18.66 -18.75 -15.18
N LYS A 539 -17.70 -18.46 -14.29
CA LYS A 539 -17.13 -19.43 -13.35
C LYS A 539 -17.96 -19.40 -12.08
N ALA A 540 -18.41 -20.57 -11.66
CA ALA A 540 -19.14 -20.77 -10.41
C ALA A 540 -18.28 -20.42 -9.20
#